data_AF-A0A0K8T8F6-F1
#
_entry.id   AF-A0A0K8T8F6-F1
#
_cell.length_a   1.000
_cell.length_b   1.000
_cell.length_c   1.000
_cell.angle_alpha   90.00
_cell.angle_beta   90.00
_cell.angle_gamma   90.00
#
_symmetry.space_group_name_H-M   'P 1'
#
loop_
_entity.id
_entity.type
_entity.pdbx_description
1 polymer ?
#
loop_
_entity_poly.entity_id
_entity_poly.type
_entity_poly.pdbx_seq_one_letter_code
_entity_poly.pdbx_strand_id
1 'polypeptide(L)'
;LVVGSTIHLPGPGRSVAGRSLLSFFRSGNCLLNPPQEDILPGRHRQNYLLGEFYDSDKQCELVFGSGWMTCSFRKECRRMWCSSNVSNHHECRRPKACDQCGTRGGW
;
A
#
# COMPACT_ATOMS: atom_id res chain seq x y z
N LEU A 1 -21.46 -18.99 7.26
CA LEU A 1 -22.32 -18.05 6.51
C LEU A 1 -22.34 -16.72 7.26
N VAL A 2 -21.40 -15.82 6.97
CA VAL A 2 -21.50 -14.43 7.45
C VAL A 2 -22.01 -13.62 6.26
N VAL A 3 -23.29 -13.25 6.35
CA VAL A 3 -23.99 -12.40 5.39
C VAL A 3 -23.74 -10.95 5.81
N GLY A 4 -23.36 -10.08 4.86
CA GLY A 4 -23.68 -8.65 4.95
C GLY A 4 -22.62 -7.69 5.51
N SER A 5 -21.38 -7.72 5.01
CA SER A 5 -20.57 -6.50 4.99
C SER A 5 -20.75 -5.81 3.64
N THR A 6 -21.64 -4.82 3.58
CA THR A 6 -21.73 -3.91 2.43
C THR A 6 -20.45 -3.09 2.37
N ILE A 7 -19.49 -3.53 1.56
CA ILE A 7 -18.35 -2.70 1.18
C ILE A 7 -18.93 -1.51 0.42
N HIS A 8 -18.83 -0.31 0.99
CA HIS A 8 -19.21 0.92 0.30
C HIS A 8 -18.14 1.20 -0.76
N LEU A 9 -18.28 0.58 -1.93
CA LEU A 9 -17.47 0.88 -3.10
C LEU A 9 -17.77 2.33 -3.51
N PRO A 10 -16.77 3.23 -3.60
CA PRO A 10 -17.00 4.56 -4.14
C PRO A 10 -17.56 4.40 -5.55
N GLY A 11 -18.75 4.96 -5.76
CA GLY A 11 -19.50 4.79 -7.01
C GLY A 11 -18.70 5.21 -8.25
N PRO A 12 -19.01 4.65 -9.43
CA PRO A 12 -18.26 4.92 -10.64
C PRO A 12 -18.38 6.39 -11.05
N GLY A 13 -17.24 7.06 -11.27
CA GLY A 13 -17.17 8.19 -12.20
C GLY A 13 -17.30 9.63 -11.66
N ARG A 14 -17.09 9.91 -10.38
CA ARG A 14 -17.12 11.30 -9.85
C ARG A 14 -15.75 11.97 -9.70
N SER A 15 -14.68 11.43 -10.28
CA SER A 15 -13.39 12.10 -10.39
C SER A 15 -13.10 12.43 -11.85
N VAL A 16 -12.46 13.57 -12.12
CA VAL A 16 -11.93 13.96 -13.45
C VAL A 16 -11.06 12.85 -14.03
N ALA A 17 -10.35 12.12 -13.17
CA ALA A 17 -9.58 10.93 -13.53
C ALA A 17 -10.45 9.84 -14.17
N GLY A 18 -11.64 9.58 -13.65
CA GLY A 18 -12.53 8.53 -14.15
C GLY A 18 -13.15 8.86 -15.52
N ARG A 19 -13.46 10.14 -15.77
CA ARG A 19 -13.97 10.60 -17.08
C ARG A 19 -12.88 10.55 -18.17
N SER A 20 -11.65 10.90 -17.79
CA SER A 20 -10.49 10.85 -18.68
C SER A 20 -10.07 9.41 -18.99
N LEU A 21 -10.14 8.51 -18.01
CA LEU A 21 -9.86 7.08 -18.18
C LEU A 21 -10.76 6.44 -19.25
N LEU A 22 -12.05 6.74 -19.24
CA LEU A 22 -13.00 6.21 -20.23
C LEU A 22 -12.66 6.68 -21.66
N SER A 23 -12.26 7.94 -21.82
CA SER A 23 -11.77 8.45 -23.10
C SER A 23 -10.47 7.78 -23.54
N PHE A 24 -9.56 7.52 -22.60
CA PHE A 24 -8.25 6.90 -22.86
C PHE A 24 -8.38 5.44 -23.29
N PHE A 25 -9.22 4.66 -22.61
CA PHE A 25 -9.49 3.26 -22.99
C PHE A 25 -10.14 3.13 -24.37
N ARG A 26 -10.93 4.12 -24.77
CA ARG A 26 -11.57 4.15 -26.10
C ARG A 26 -10.56 4.37 -27.26
N SER A 27 -9.36 4.88 -26.96
CA SER A 27 -8.26 5.05 -27.93
C SER A 27 -7.12 4.02 -27.77
N GLY A 28 -7.10 3.25 -26.68
CA GLY A 28 -6.00 2.35 -26.32
C GLY A 28 -6.20 0.93 -26.84
N ASN A 29 -5.97 0.68 -28.13
CA ASN A 29 -6.11 -0.66 -28.73
C ASN A 29 -5.06 -1.69 -28.25
N CYS A 30 -3.97 -1.25 -27.62
CA CYS A 30 -2.86 -2.11 -27.18
C CYS A 30 -3.04 -2.76 -25.81
N LEU A 31 -4.06 -2.38 -25.04
CA LEU A 31 -4.37 -2.96 -23.73
C LEU A 31 -5.50 -4.00 -23.80
N LEU A 32 -5.96 -4.35 -25.02
CA LEU A 32 -7.12 -5.20 -25.26
C LEU A 32 -6.77 -6.69 -25.29
N ASN A 33 -5.55 -7.03 -25.70
CA ASN A 33 -5.10 -8.42 -25.66
C ASN A 33 -4.52 -8.76 -24.28
N PRO A 34 -4.84 -9.93 -23.73
CA PRO A 34 -4.19 -10.40 -22.51
C PRO A 34 -2.67 -10.58 -22.74
N PRO A 35 -1.86 -10.50 -21.68
CA PRO A 35 -0.46 -10.88 -21.76
C PRO A 35 -0.32 -12.36 -22.14
N GLN A 36 0.72 -12.71 -22.88
CA GLN A 36 0.99 -14.10 -23.29
C GLN A 36 1.33 -15.00 -22.09
N GLU A 37 1.94 -14.43 -21.05
CA GLU A 37 2.27 -15.11 -19.81
C GLU A 37 1.94 -14.19 -18.64
N ASP A 38 1.22 -14.73 -17.65
CA ASP A 38 1.12 -14.10 -16.33
C ASP A 38 2.26 -14.63 -15.47
N ILE A 39 3.30 -13.82 -15.34
CA ILE A 39 4.48 -14.13 -14.52
C ILE A 39 4.19 -14.04 -13.01
N LEU A 40 2.97 -13.68 -12.61
CA LEU A 40 2.50 -13.64 -11.22
C LEU A 40 1.32 -14.62 -10.99
N PRO A 41 1.45 -15.91 -11.33
CA PRO A 41 0.32 -16.83 -11.34
C PRO A 41 -0.17 -17.14 -9.91
N GLY A 42 -1.49 -17.00 -9.70
CA GLY A 42 -2.26 -17.62 -8.61
C GLY A 42 -2.01 -17.12 -7.18
N ARG A 43 -0.77 -16.85 -6.78
CA ARG A 43 -0.38 -16.44 -5.41
C ARG A 43 -0.47 -14.94 -5.16
N HIS A 44 -0.19 -14.11 -6.16
CA HIS A 44 -0.40 -12.65 -6.06
C HIS A 44 -1.87 -12.24 -6.13
N ARG A 45 -2.76 -13.14 -6.57
CA ARG A 45 -4.22 -12.97 -6.49
C ARG A 45 -4.79 -13.41 -5.14
N GLN A 46 -4.00 -14.05 -4.29
CA GLN A 46 -4.44 -14.33 -2.93
C GLN A 46 -4.57 -12.97 -2.22
N ASN A 47 -5.62 -12.80 -1.41
CA ASN A 47 -5.96 -11.55 -0.70
C ASN A 47 -4.94 -11.16 0.39
N TYR A 48 -3.66 -11.51 0.21
CA TYR A 48 -2.62 -11.11 1.13
C TYR A 48 -2.27 -9.66 0.92
N LEU A 49 -2.19 -8.94 2.03
CA LEU A 49 -1.80 -7.54 2.03
C LEU A 49 -0.28 -7.49 2.11
N LEU A 50 0.34 -6.52 1.41
CA LEU A 50 1.80 -6.34 1.45
C LEU A 50 2.32 -6.16 2.88
N GLY A 51 1.52 -5.57 3.76
CA GLY A 51 1.84 -5.43 5.18
C GLY A 51 1.98 -6.76 5.94
N GLU A 52 1.50 -7.88 5.40
CA GLU A 52 1.68 -9.21 6.00
C GLU A 52 3.06 -9.80 5.72
N PHE A 53 3.73 -9.38 4.64
CA PHE A 53 5.08 -9.82 4.26
C PHE A 53 6.16 -8.80 4.60
N TYR A 54 5.80 -7.52 4.61
CA TYR A 54 6.68 -6.42 4.97
C TYR A 54 6.12 -5.78 6.23
N ASP A 55 6.67 -6.14 7.38
CA ASP A 55 6.31 -5.50 8.64
C ASP A 55 6.77 -4.02 8.68
N SER A 56 6.40 -3.32 9.75
CA SER A 56 6.69 -1.89 9.90
C SER A 56 8.19 -1.56 9.82
N ASP A 57 9.05 -2.42 10.36
CA ASP A 57 10.49 -2.20 10.33
C ASP A 57 11.04 -2.40 8.92
N LYS A 58 10.57 -3.45 8.22
CA LYS A 58 10.97 -3.67 6.83
C LYS A 58 10.48 -2.56 5.90
N GLN A 59 9.28 -2.03 6.13
CA GLN A 59 8.78 -0.86 5.39
C GLN A 59 9.65 0.37 5.64
N CYS A 60 10.11 0.61 6.88
CA CYS A 60 11.06 1.68 7.19
C CYS A 60 12.41 1.52 6.49
N GLU A 61 12.95 0.29 6.47
CA GLU A 61 14.19 -0.04 5.77
C GLU A 61 14.07 0.21 4.26
N LEU A 62 12.93 -0.15 3.66
CA LEU A 62 12.68 0.03 2.23
C LEU A 62 12.58 1.50 1.83
N VAL A 63 12.05 2.36 2.70
CA VAL A 63 11.88 3.79 2.39
C VAL A 63 13.16 4.59 2.65
N PHE A 64 13.84 4.32 3.77
CA PHE A 64 14.94 5.17 4.26
C PHE A 64 16.31 4.50 4.22
N GLY A 65 16.38 3.21 3.95
CA GLY A 65 17.61 2.42 3.89
C GLY A 65 17.88 1.61 5.16
N SER A 66 18.96 0.83 5.13
CA SER A 66 19.37 -0.04 6.24
C SER A 66 19.58 0.72 7.55
N GLY A 67 19.18 0.12 8.67
CA GLY A 67 19.30 0.72 10.02
C GLY A 67 18.14 1.65 10.41
N TRP A 68 17.13 1.79 9.54
CA TRP A 68 15.87 2.44 9.86
C TRP A 68 14.83 1.43 10.36
N MET A 69 14.16 1.76 11.45
CA MET A 69 13.12 0.93 12.06
C MET A 69 11.98 1.79 12.60
N THR A 70 10.90 1.16 13.03
CA THR A 70 9.73 1.83 13.58
C THR A 70 10.11 2.72 14.77
N CYS A 71 9.62 3.95 14.76
CA CYS A 71 9.82 4.91 15.84
C CYS A 71 8.85 4.64 17.00
N SER A 72 9.39 4.21 18.14
CA SER A 72 8.61 3.95 19.37
C SER A 72 8.07 5.22 20.03
N PHE A 73 8.72 6.37 19.81
CA PHE A 73 8.41 7.64 20.48
C PHE A 73 7.20 8.37 19.90
N ARG A 74 6.71 7.95 18.73
CA ARG A 74 5.60 8.64 18.07
C ARG A 74 4.58 7.65 17.52
N LYS A 75 3.55 7.43 18.33
CA LYS A 75 2.41 6.58 18.00
C LYS A 75 1.23 7.45 17.57
N GLU A 76 1.17 7.79 16.29
CA GLU A 76 -0.01 8.42 15.71
C GLU A 76 -0.77 7.36 14.89
N CYS A 77 -2.06 7.15 15.21
CA CYS A 77 -2.89 6.19 14.48
C CYS A 77 -2.95 6.56 12.98
N ARG A 78 -2.99 5.55 12.10
CA ARG A 78 -3.02 5.67 10.62
C ARG A 78 -1.77 6.23 9.95
N ARG A 79 -0.67 6.48 10.67
CA ARG A 79 0.59 6.96 10.07
C ARG A 79 1.80 6.31 10.74
N MET A 80 2.59 5.59 9.95
CA MET A 80 3.86 5.05 10.42
C MET A 80 4.93 6.14 10.59
N TRP A 81 5.92 5.85 11.42
CA TRP A 81 7.09 6.68 11.66
C TRP A 81 8.33 5.81 11.75
N CYS A 82 9.43 6.29 11.18
CA CYS A 82 10.70 5.59 11.14
C CYS A 82 11.78 6.39 11.86
N SER A 83 12.74 5.71 12.46
CA SER A 83 13.89 6.32 13.14
C SER A 83 15.15 5.55 12.77
N SER A 84 16.28 6.26 12.73
CA SER A 84 17.59 5.63 12.46
C SER A 84 18.29 5.28 13.77
N ASN A 85 18.94 4.12 13.79
CA ASN A 85 19.85 3.70 14.87
C ASN A 85 20.98 4.71 15.13
N VAL A 86 21.42 5.46 14.11
CA VAL A 86 22.46 6.51 14.22
C VAL A 86 22.01 7.66 15.14
N SER A 87 20.71 7.90 15.21
CA SER A 87 20.12 9.00 16.01
C SER A 87 19.70 8.57 17.42
N ASN A 88 20.11 7.38 17.88
CA ASN A 88 19.58 6.73 19.10
C ASN A 88 18.04 6.68 19.12
N HIS A 89 17.41 6.56 17.95
CA HIS A 89 15.97 6.55 17.77
C HIS A 89 15.21 7.82 18.22
N HIS A 90 15.90 8.91 18.58
CA HIS A 90 15.25 10.14 19.03
C HIS A 90 14.65 10.96 17.87
N GLU A 91 15.19 10.81 16.67
CA GLU A 91 14.70 11.49 15.48
C GLU A 91 13.76 10.58 14.68
N CYS A 92 12.50 11.00 14.57
CA CYS A 92 11.49 10.27 13.80
C CYS A 92 11.13 11.00 12.51
N ARG A 93 11.19 10.29 11.39
CA ARG A 93 10.84 10.77 10.05
C ARG A 93 9.64 10.02 9.51
N ARG A 94 8.85 10.74 8.72
CA ARG A 94 7.65 10.20 8.05
C ARG A 94 7.98 9.77 6.63
N PRO A 95 7.61 8.55 6.22
CA PRO A 95 7.61 8.21 4.81
C PRO A 95 6.64 9.12 4.06
N LYS A 96 6.95 9.38 2.79
CA LYS A 96 6.10 10.20 1.90
C LYS A 96 4.82 9.47 1.49
N ALA A 97 4.86 8.13 1.48
CA ALA A 97 3.69 7.28 1.31
C ALA A 97 3.05 6.98 2.68
N CYS A 98 1.72 6.97 2.72
CA CYS A 98 1.00 6.37 3.84
C CYS A 98 0.92 4.87 3.58
N ASP A 99 1.56 4.03 4.38
CA ASP A 99 1.16 2.63 4.43
C ASP A 99 0.47 2.34 5.76
N GLN A 100 -0.62 1.58 5.66
CA GLN A 100 -0.95 0.46 6.54
C GLN A 100 -2.29 -0.15 6.10
N CYS A 101 -2.24 -0.98 5.04
CA CYS A 101 -3.20 -2.08 4.92
C CYS A 101 -2.43 -3.37 5.22
N GLY A 102 -2.80 -4.05 6.32
CA GLY A 102 -2.33 -5.40 6.65
C GLY A 102 -1.06 -5.54 7.48
N THR A 103 -0.42 -4.45 7.92
CA THR A 103 0.75 -4.53 8.81
C THR A 103 0.32 -4.85 10.24
N ARG A 104 0.93 -5.86 10.88
CA ARG A 104 0.64 -6.21 12.28
C ARG A 104 0.89 -4.99 13.19
N GLY A 105 -0.10 -4.63 14.00
CA GLY A 105 -0.04 -3.47 14.89
C GLY A 105 -0.46 -2.14 14.25
N GLY A 106 -0.84 -2.13 12.97
CA GLY A 106 -1.60 -1.03 12.36
C GLY A 106 -3.07 -1.17 12.77
N TRP A 107 -3.51 -0.33 13.71
CA TRP A 107 -4.91 -0.19 14.11
C TRP A 107 -5.62 0.85 13.24
#